data_AF-A0A7Y0ED41-F1
#
_entry.id   AF-A0A7Y0ED41-F1
#
_cell.length_a   1.000
_cell.length_b   1.000
_cell.length_c   1.000
_cell.angle_alpha   90.00
_cell.angle_beta   90.00
_cell.angle_gamma   90.00
#
_symmetry.space_group_name_H-M   'P 1'
#
loop_
_entity.id
_entity.type
_entity.pdbx_description
1 polymer ?
#
loop_
_entity_poly.entity_id
_entity_poly.type
_entity_poly.pdbx_seq_one_letter_code
_entity_poly.pdbx_strand_id
1 'polypeptide(L)'
;MDGNELFQINDVLRGRLYNKGIIDYFKEPEILQKNLIEQGCYNTSEFYKFAKEFYYNMDIKTALSSQNPLIQFFAIIDRRCGRRTLEKLDVNNRPYFIKKVYNLRMQTKS
;
A
#
# COMPACT_ATOMS: atom_id res chain seq x y z
N MET A 1 10.54 14.75 13.72
CA MET A 1 9.66 14.67 12.53
C MET A 1 8.99 16.02 12.40
N ASP A 2 9.20 16.71 11.28
CA ASP A 2 8.59 18.02 10.97
C ASP A 2 7.10 17.79 10.63
N GLY A 3 6.21 18.53 11.28
CA GLY A 3 4.76 18.47 11.11
C GLY A 3 4.26 18.79 9.69
N ASN A 4 5.13 19.24 8.79
CA ASN A 4 4.79 19.51 7.39
C ASN A 4 4.63 18.27 6.50
N GLU A 5 5.17 17.10 6.87
CA GLU A 5 5.02 15.88 6.04
C GLU A 5 3.64 15.22 6.17
N LEU A 6 2.91 15.47 7.25
CA LEU A 6 1.55 14.96 7.49
C LEU A 6 0.47 15.63 6.61
N PHE A 7 0.81 16.74 5.94
CA PHE A 7 -0.13 17.53 5.15
C PHE A 7 -0.32 17.05 3.71
N GLN A 8 0.37 16.01 3.24
CA GLN A 8 0.26 15.56 1.84
C GLN A 8 -0.92 14.61 1.53
N ILE A 9 -1.78 14.28 2.49
CA ILE A 9 -2.97 13.45 2.24
C ILE A 9 -4.07 14.28 1.54
N ASN A 10 -4.70 13.74 0.49
CA ASN A 10 -5.67 14.43 -0.37
C ASN A 10 -6.89 14.98 0.40
N ASP A 11 -7.15 16.30 0.30
CA ASP A 11 -8.25 17.03 0.98
C ASP A 11 -9.65 16.43 0.75
N VAL A 12 -9.86 15.75 -0.38
CA VAL A 12 -11.15 15.11 -0.70
C VAL A 12 -11.45 13.91 0.21
N LEU A 13 -10.43 13.13 0.56
CA LEU A 13 -10.58 12.02 1.52
C LEU A 13 -10.73 12.55 2.96
N ARG A 14 -10.06 13.68 3.28
CA ARG A 14 -10.20 14.39 4.57
C ARG A 14 -11.65 14.79 4.83
N GLY A 15 -12.30 15.43 3.86
CA GLY A 15 -13.70 15.85 3.98
C GLY A 15 -14.67 14.67 4.13
N ARG A 16 -14.43 13.55 3.43
CA ARG A 16 -15.31 12.37 3.48
C ARG A 16 -15.26 11.62 4.80
N LEU A 17 -14.11 11.53 5.44
CA LEU A 17 -13.94 10.80 6.70
C LEU A 17 -14.36 11.64 7.91
N TYR A 18 -14.06 12.95 7.89
CA TYR A 18 -14.54 13.92 8.88
C TYR A 18 -16.08 13.99 8.90
N ASN A 19 -16.71 14.15 7.73
CA ASN A 19 -18.17 14.23 7.64
C ASN A 19 -18.90 12.92 8.02
N LYS A 20 -18.19 11.79 8.10
CA LYS A 20 -18.75 10.51 8.55
C LYS A 20 -18.52 10.24 10.04
N GLY A 21 -17.89 11.17 10.78
CA GLY A 21 -17.62 11.03 12.22
C GLY A 21 -16.65 9.90 12.58
N ILE A 22 -15.85 9.44 11.61
CA ILE A 22 -15.03 8.23 11.78
C ILE A 22 -13.75 8.55 12.58
N ILE A 23 -13.16 9.74 12.43
CA ILE A 23 -11.87 10.11 13.07
C ILE A 23 -11.80 11.61 13.34
N ASP A 24 -11.33 11.99 14.54
CA ASP A 24 -10.94 13.36 14.89
C ASP A 24 -9.45 13.57 14.51
N TYR A 25 -9.23 14.08 13.28
CA TYR A 25 -7.92 14.20 12.61
C TYR A 25 -6.84 14.86 13.49
N PHE A 26 -7.23 15.80 14.34
CA PHE A 26 -6.31 16.58 15.16
C PHE A 26 -5.82 15.83 16.41
N LYS A 27 -6.44 14.69 16.75
CA LYS A 27 -6.07 13.93 17.95
C LYS A 27 -5.03 12.85 17.68
N GLU A 28 -5.16 12.09 16.58
CA GLU A 28 -4.36 10.87 16.36
C GLU A 28 -4.00 10.62 14.88
N PRO A 29 -3.14 11.47 14.27
CA PRO A 29 -2.81 11.39 12.84
C PRO A 29 -2.13 10.08 12.43
N GLU A 30 -1.33 9.46 13.31
CA GLU A 30 -0.63 8.20 13.05
C GLU A 30 -1.60 7.01 12.94
N ILE A 31 -2.64 6.99 13.78
CA ILE A 31 -3.68 5.94 13.77
C ILE A 31 -4.51 6.04 12.50
N LEU A 32 -4.86 7.27 12.10
CA LEU A 32 -5.50 7.50 10.80
C LEU A 32 -4.65 7.01 9.64
N GLN A 33 -3.36 7.38 9.61
CA GLN A 33 -2.46 6.97 8.54
C GLN A 33 -2.32 5.45 8.46
N LYS A 34 -2.19 4.79 9.61
CA LYS A 34 -2.15 3.32 9.69
C LYS A 34 -3.44 2.69 9.13
N ASN A 35 -4.61 3.19 9.54
CA ASN A 35 -5.90 2.70 9.06
C ASN A 35 -6.07 2.90 7.54
N LEU A 36 -5.61 4.03 7.00
CA LEU A 36 -5.64 4.30 5.55
C LEU A 36 -4.74 3.31 4.79
N ILE A 37 -3.53 3.07 5.28
CA ILE A 37 -2.60 2.10 4.70
C ILE A 37 -3.18 0.68 4.75
N GLU A 38 -3.79 0.28 5.86
CA GLU A 38 -4.44 -1.03 5.99
C GLU A 38 -5.58 -1.24 4.96
N GLN A 39 -6.28 -0.17 4.60
CA GLN A 39 -7.32 -0.14 3.57
C GLN A 39 -6.78 0.06 2.15
N GLY A 40 -5.47 0.30 1.98
CA GLY A 40 -4.86 0.57 0.68
C GLY A 40 -5.16 1.98 0.13
N CYS A 41 -5.50 2.92 0.99
CA CYS A 41 -5.75 4.32 0.62
C CYS A 41 -4.45 5.12 0.63
N TYR A 42 -3.98 5.48 -0.56
CA TYR A 42 -2.81 6.32 -0.77
C TYR A 42 -3.19 7.57 -1.54
N ASN A 43 -2.50 8.68 -1.29
CA ASN A 43 -2.65 9.84 -2.14
C ASN A 43 -1.90 9.64 -3.48
N THR A 44 -2.26 10.43 -4.48
CA THR A 44 -1.70 10.30 -5.84
C THR A 44 -0.17 10.51 -5.86
N SER A 45 0.36 11.46 -5.08
CA SER A 45 1.79 11.74 -5.01
C SER A 45 2.57 10.56 -4.43
N GLU A 46 2.10 10.00 -3.32
CA GLU A 46 2.68 8.80 -2.70
C GLU A 46 2.65 7.61 -3.66
N PHE A 47 1.53 7.40 -4.35
CA PHE A 47 1.39 6.32 -5.31
C PHE A 47 2.43 6.42 -6.43
N TYR A 48 2.56 7.61 -7.05
CA TYR A 48 3.56 7.84 -8.10
C TYR A 48 4.99 7.72 -7.58
N LYS A 49 5.29 8.25 -6.38
CA LYS A 49 6.60 8.14 -5.76
C LYS A 49 7.03 6.68 -5.61
N PHE A 50 6.18 5.85 -5.00
CA PHE A 50 6.50 4.44 -4.77
C PHE A 50 6.47 3.60 -6.05
N ALA A 51 5.63 3.94 -7.02
CA ALA A 51 5.66 3.32 -8.33
C ALA A 51 6.98 3.58 -9.04
N LYS A 52 7.43 4.85 -9.07
CA LYS A 52 8.73 5.23 -9.67
C LYS A 52 9.87 4.48 -8.98
N GLU A 53 9.88 4.48 -7.65
CA GLU A 53 10.91 3.77 -6.89
C GLU A 53 10.95 2.28 -7.22
N PHE A 54 9.79 1.62 -7.26
CA PHE A 54 9.71 0.20 -7.61
C PHE A 54 10.22 -0.08 -9.02
N TYR A 55 9.72 0.66 -10.03
CA TYR A 55 10.01 0.32 -11.43
C TYR A 55 11.43 0.66 -11.87
N TYR A 56 12.05 1.69 -11.29
CA TYR A 56 13.39 2.12 -11.69
C TYR A 56 14.51 1.58 -10.79
N ASN A 57 14.24 1.36 -9.50
CA ASN A 57 15.30 1.18 -8.51
C ASN A 57 15.23 -0.14 -7.72
N MET A 58 14.22 -0.99 -7.91
CA MET A 58 14.07 -2.22 -7.13
C MET A 58 13.94 -3.48 -7.99
N ASP A 59 14.60 -4.55 -7.54
CA ASP A 59 14.32 -5.90 -8.02
C ASP A 59 13.11 -6.51 -7.29
N ILE A 60 12.54 -7.58 -7.87
CA ILE A 60 11.33 -8.22 -7.36
C ILE A 60 11.50 -8.80 -5.96
N LYS A 61 12.66 -9.39 -5.62
CA LYS A 61 12.85 -10.02 -4.30
C LYS A 61 12.90 -8.97 -3.21
N THR A 62 13.62 -7.88 -3.45
CA THR A 62 13.67 -6.71 -2.55
C THR A 62 12.28 -6.11 -2.38
N ALA A 63 11.54 -5.91 -3.48
CA ALA A 63 10.21 -5.33 -3.43
C ALA A 63 9.18 -6.20 -2.66
N LEU A 64 9.22 -7.54 -2.80
CA LEU A 64 8.35 -8.46 -2.06
C LEU A 64 8.59 -8.45 -0.54
N SER A 65 9.81 -8.09 -0.12
CA SER A 65 10.24 -8.03 1.28
C SER A 65 10.17 -6.60 1.86
N SER A 66 9.77 -5.62 1.05
CA SER A 66 9.63 -4.22 1.47
C SER A 66 8.64 -4.08 2.62
N GLN A 67 8.93 -3.18 3.56
CA GLN A 67 7.96 -2.83 4.62
C GLN A 67 6.80 -2.00 4.10
N ASN A 68 6.94 -1.37 2.92
CA ASN A 68 5.88 -0.58 2.33
C ASN A 68 4.88 -1.50 1.57
N PRO A 69 3.61 -1.60 2.01
CA PRO A 69 2.63 -2.47 1.36
C PRO A 69 2.40 -2.11 -0.11
N LEU A 70 2.48 -0.83 -0.50
CA LEU A 70 2.29 -0.43 -1.89
C LEU A 70 3.41 -0.93 -2.81
N ILE A 71 4.65 -0.99 -2.32
CA ILE A 71 5.78 -1.60 -3.06
C ILE A 71 5.55 -3.11 -3.22
N GLN A 72 5.10 -3.79 -2.17
CA GLN A 72 4.73 -5.20 -2.26
C GLN A 72 3.59 -5.43 -3.26
N PHE A 73 2.59 -4.54 -3.26
CA PHE A 73 1.48 -4.57 -4.21
C PHE A 73 1.98 -4.56 -5.64
N PHE A 74 2.87 -3.61 -5.99
CA PHE A 74 3.48 -3.55 -7.32
C PHE A 74 4.23 -4.83 -7.66
N ALA A 75 5.02 -5.37 -6.73
CA ALA A 75 5.75 -6.61 -6.94
C ALA A 75 4.84 -7.83 -7.18
N ILE A 76 3.68 -7.90 -6.51
CA ILE A 76 2.73 -9.01 -6.65
C ILE A 76 2.02 -8.95 -8.01
N ILE A 77 1.60 -7.76 -8.47
CA ILE A 77 0.93 -7.61 -9.77
C ILE A 77 1.89 -7.70 -10.96
N ASP A 78 3.18 -7.45 -10.74
CA ASP A 78 4.18 -7.49 -11.81
C ASP A 78 4.34 -8.90 -12.38
N ARG A 79 4.29 -9.02 -13.72
CA ARG A 79 4.46 -10.29 -14.43
C ARG A 79 5.86 -10.91 -14.29
N ARG A 80 6.88 -10.10 -13.95
CA ARG A 80 8.25 -10.57 -13.64
C ARG A 80 8.26 -11.42 -12.37
N CYS A 81 7.28 -11.23 -11.48
CA CYS A 81 7.06 -12.09 -10.34
C CYS A 81 6.27 -13.34 -10.75
N GLY A 82 6.98 -14.45 -10.91
CA GLY A 82 6.38 -15.72 -11.27
C GLY A 82 5.60 -16.37 -10.12
N ARG A 83 4.68 -17.28 -10.45
CA ARG A 83 3.86 -18.03 -9.50
C ARG A 83 4.68 -18.77 -8.44
N ARG A 84 5.77 -19.45 -8.84
CA ARG A 84 6.69 -20.15 -7.93
C ARG A 84 7.30 -19.24 -6.85
N THR A 85 7.45 -17.95 -7.14
CA THR A 85 7.93 -16.95 -6.17
C THR A 85 6.80 -16.55 -5.23
N LEU A 86 5.60 -16.32 -5.75
CA LEU A 86 4.42 -15.98 -4.96
C LEU A 86 4.00 -17.11 -4.00
N GLU A 87 4.13 -18.38 -4.40
CA GLU A 87 3.83 -19.53 -3.54
C GLU A 87 4.71 -19.60 -2.28
N LYS A 88 5.87 -18.95 -2.29
CA LYS A 88 6.79 -18.87 -1.14
C LYS A 88 6.52 -17.66 -0.23
N LEU A 89 5.60 -16.79 -0.61
CA LEU A 89 5.32 -15.55 0.10
C LEU A 89 4.35 -15.82 1.27
N ASP A 90 4.76 -15.51 2.50
CA ASP A 90 3.80 -15.43 3.61
C ASP A 90 3.00 -14.13 3.51
N VAL A 91 1.68 -14.28 3.33
CA VAL A 91 0.74 -13.17 3.15
C VAL A 91 -0.20 -12.99 4.34
N ASN A 92 -0.19 -13.89 5.34
CA ASN A 92 -1.20 -13.91 6.39
C ASN A 92 -1.23 -12.60 7.20
N ASN A 93 -0.04 -12.09 7.51
CA ASN A 93 0.17 -10.88 8.30
C ASN A 93 0.23 -9.59 7.46
N ARG A 94 -0.08 -9.66 6.15
CA ARG A 94 -0.08 -8.48 5.28
C ARG A 94 -1.46 -7.78 5.28
N PRO A 95 -1.53 -6.48 4.92
CA PRO A 95 -2.79 -5.75 4.82
C PRO A 95 -3.83 -6.45 3.93
N TYR A 96 -5.11 -6.18 4.18
CA TYR A 96 -6.22 -6.85 3.49
C TYR A 96 -6.11 -6.74 1.96
N PHE A 97 -5.78 -5.56 1.43
CA PHE A 97 -5.67 -5.36 -0.01
C PHE A 97 -4.52 -6.16 -0.64
N ILE A 98 -3.43 -6.41 0.10
CA ILE A 98 -2.32 -7.27 -0.34
C ILE A 98 -2.76 -8.72 -0.43
N LYS A 99 -3.46 -9.22 0.59
CA LYS A 99 -4.04 -10.57 0.56
C LYS A 99 -4.99 -10.74 -0.62
N LYS A 100 -5.82 -9.72 -0.89
CA LYS A 100 -6.75 -9.73 -2.03
C LYS A 100 -6.03 -9.80 -3.37
N VAL A 101 -5.02 -8.96 -3.61
CA VAL A 101 -4.29 -8.96 -4.89
C VAL A 101 -3.45 -10.22 -5.09
N TYR A 102 -2.87 -10.75 -4.01
CA TYR A 102 -2.18 -12.03 -4.01
C TYR A 102 -3.12 -13.16 -4.45
N ASN A 103 -4.30 -13.27 -3.82
CA ASN A 103 -5.28 -14.30 -4.15
C ASN A 103 -5.71 -14.21 -5.62
N LEU A 104 -5.93 -12.99 -6.14
CA LEU A 104 -6.24 -12.78 -7.55
C LEU A 104 -5.11 -13.31 -8.45
N ARG A 105 -3.85 -13.01 -8.13
CA ARG A 105 -2.69 -13.48 -8.89
C ARG A 105 -2.51 -15.00 -8.83
N MET A 106 -2.88 -15.63 -7.72
CA MET A 106 -2.83 -17.10 -7.59
C MET A 106 -3.96 -17.81 -8.37
N GLN A 107 -5.08 -17.13 -8.61
CA GLN A 107 -6.24 -17.67 -9.34
C GLN A 107 -6.12 -17.55 -10.86
N THR A 108 -5.30 -16.63 -11.38
CA THR A 108 -5.09 -16.50 -12.83
C THR A 108 -4.33 -17.72 -13.39
N LYS A 109 -4.87 -18.35 -14.44
CA LYS A 109 -4.13 -19.35 -15.23
C LYS A 109 -2.99 -18.63 -15.96
N SER A 110 -1.77 -19.14 -15.83
CA SER A 110 -0.61 -18.68 -16.62
C SER A 110 -0.75 -19.09 -18.07
#